data_AF-O18780-F1
#
_entry.id   AF-O18780-F1
#
_cell.length_a   1.000
_cell.length_b   1.000
_cell.length_c   1.000
_cell.angle_alpha   90.00
_cell.angle_beta   90.00
_cell.angle_gamma   90.00
#
_symmetry.space_group_name_H-M   'P 1'
#
loop_
_entity.id
_entity.type
_entity.pdbx_description
1 polymer ?
#
loop_
_entity_poly.entity_id
_entity_poly.type
_entity_poly.pdbx_seq_one_letter_code
_entity_poly.pdbx_strand_id
1 'polypeptide(L)' 'YSKINNCKFDEYFSAGCAPGSQRNSSLCALCIGSEKGSGKECVPNSNERYYGYTGAFRCLV' A
#
# COMPACT_ATOMS: atom_id res chain seq x y z
N TYR A 1 -2.66 -20.29 16.58
CA TYR A 1 -2.83 -19.35 15.45
C TYR A 1 -2.39 -17.99 15.96
N SER A 2 -1.18 -17.53 15.61
CA SER A 2 -0.68 -16.13 15.71
C SER A 2 0.84 -16.15 15.57
N LYS A 3 1.34 -16.03 14.33
CA LYS A 3 2.77 -15.99 14.02
C LYS A 3 3.40 -14.59 14.21
N ILE A 4 2.67 -13.60 14.75
CA ILE A 4 3.10 -12.20 14.75
C ILE A 4 2.94 -11.63 16.17
N ASN A 5 4.07 -11.38 16.86
CA ASN A 5 4.12 -10.86 18.23
C ASN A 5 3.99 -9.32 18.32
N ASN A 6 3.75 -8.66 17.18
CA ASN A 6 3.63 -7.20 17.11
C ASN A 6 2.77 -6.77 15.92
N CYS A 7 2.11 -5.62 16.00
CA CYS A 7 1.29 -5.01 14.95
C CYS A 7 2.10 -4.20 13.92
N LYS A 8 3.44 -4.32 13.96
CA LYS A 8 4.36 -3.64 13.04
C LYS A 8 4.49 -4.41 11.72
N PHE A 9 3.42 -4.38 10.95
CA PHE A 9 3.38 -5.01 9.62
C PHE A 9 4.34 -4.33 8.63
N ASP A 10 4.67 -3.07 8.89
CA ASP A 10 5.65 -2.29 8.16
C ASP A 10 7.10 -2.71 8.41
N GLU A 11 7.39 -3.39 9.52
CA GLU A 11 8.70 -4.03 9.76
C GLU A 11 8.73 -5.47 9.26
N TYR A 12 7.57 -6.10 9.03
CA TYR A 12 7.48 -7.48 8.57
C TYR A 12 7.75 -7.59 7.06
N PHE A 13 7.16 -6.71 6.26
CA PHE A 13 7.39 -6.63 4.83
C PHE A 13 8.43 -5.54 4.53
N SER A 14 9.37 -5.83 3.63
CA SER A 14 10.41 -4.86 3.23
C SER A 14 9.82 -3.61 2.55
N ALA A 15 8.83 -3.81 1.70
CA ALA A 15 8.04 -2.76 1.06
C ALA A 15 6.72 -3.36 0.54
N GLY A 16 5.70 -2.53 0.39
CA GLY A 16 4.40 -2.93 -0.11
C GLY A 16 3.57 -1.74 -0.59
N CYS A 17 2.37 -2.05 -1.11
CA CYS A 17 1.31 -1.06 -1.28
C CYS A 17 0.03 -1.56 -0.59
N ALA A 18 -0.27 -0.97 0.56
CA ALA A 18 -1.48 -1.19 1.35
C ALA A 18 -2.17 0.17 1.55
N PRO A 19 -3.03 0.58 0.61
CA PRO A 19 -3.71 1.86 0.64
C PRO A 19 -4.48 2.08 1.95
N GLY A 20 -4.31 3.24 2.57
CA GLY A 20 -4.81 3.55 3.92
C GLY A 20 -3.76 3.43 5.02
N SER A 21 -2.58 2.89 4.73
CA SER A 21 -1.43 2.88 5.64
C SER A 21 -0.80 4.28 5.77
N GLN A 22 0.11 4.45 6.73
CA GLN A 22 0.86 5.70 6.87
C GLN A 22 1.74 5.92 5.64
N ARG A 23 1.70 7.12 5.05
CA ARG A 23 2.47 7.45 3.83
C ARG A 23 3.97 7.22 3.95
N ASN A 24 4.54 7.37 5.15
CA ASN A 24 5.97 7.18 5.41
C ASN A 24 6.33 5.73 5.80
N SER A 25 5.37 4.81 5.76
CA SER A 25 5.58 3.40 6.07
C SER A 25 6.06 2.62 4.84
N SER A 26 6.81 1.55 5.05
CA SER A 26 7.18 0.58 4.00
C SER A 26 5.96 0.03 3.24
N LEU A 27 4.79 0.00 3.90
CA LEU A 27 3.52 -0.44 3.34
C LEU A 27 2.94 0.51 2.28
N CYS A 28 3.42 1.75 2.17
CA CYS A 28 3.03 2.68 1.11
C CYS A 28 4.14 2.90 0.07
N ALA A 29 5.32 2.32 0.27
CA ALA A 29 6.51 2.62 -0.52
C ALA A 29 6.37 2.20 -2.00
N LEU A 30 5.53 1.20 -2.31
CA LEU A 30 5.28 0.74 -3.67
C LEU A 30 4.00 1.32 -4.28
N CYS A 31 3.26 2.17 -3.56
CA CYS A 31 2.06 2.79 -4.11
C CYS A 31 2.40 3.86 -5.15
N ILE A 32 1.62 3.93 -6.23
CA ILE A 32 1.90 4.80 -7.39
C ILE A 32 0.95 6.00 -7.48
N GLY A 33 -0.05 6.07 -6.60
CA GLY A 33 -1.01 7.15 -6.58
C GLY A 33 -1.90 7.18 -7.81
N SER A 34 -2.33 8.39 -8.16
CA SER A 34 -3.24 8.63 -9.27
C SER A 34 -2.51 8.93 -10.56
N GLU A 35 -3.18 8.65 -11.68
CA GLU A 35 -2.69 9.05 -13.00
C GLU A 35 -2.75 10.55 -13.22
N LYS A 36 -3.63 11.23 -12.50
CA LYS A 36 -3.92 12.65 -12.68
C LYS A 36 -3.17 13.58 -11.73
N GLY A 37 -2.23 13.08 -10.94
CA GLY A 37 -1.39 13.91 -10.07
C GLY A 37 -0.66 13.16 -8.96
N SER A 38 0.51 13.69 -8.60
CA SER A 38 1.29 13.30 -7.42
C SER A 38 0.61 13.79 -6.13
N GLY A 39 0.84 13.11 -5.00
CA GLY A 39 0.29 13.44 -3.68
C GLY A 39 -0.92 12.61 -3.25
N LYS A 40 -1.42 11.72 -4.12
CA LYS A 40 -2.51 10.77 -3.80
C LYS A 40 -2.00 9.34 -3.64
N GLU A 41 -0.71 9.14 -3.41
CA GLU A 41 -0.16 7.83 -3.09
C GLU A 41 -0.75 7.30 -1.78
N CYS A 42 -1.12 6.02 -1.80
CA CYS A 42 -1.59 5.25 -0.66
C CYS A 42 -2.93 5.72 -0.08
N VAL A 43 -3.75 6.45 -0.85
CA VAL A 43 -5.11 6.80 -0.42
C VAL A 43 -6.04 5.57 -0.53
N PRO A 44 -6.91 5.30 0.46
CA PRO A 44 -7.82 4.14 0.44
C PRO A 44 -9.04 4.40 -0.46
N ASN A 45 -8.81 4.80 -1.71
CA ASN A 45 -9.86 5.01 -2.71
C ASN A 45 -9.32 4.79 -4.12
N SER A 46 -10.22 4.82 -5.12
CA SER A 46 -9.92 4.60 -6.53
C SER A 46 -9.01 5.66 -7.19
N ASN A 47 -8.57 6.69 -6.47
CA ASN A 47 -7.49 7.54 -6.96
C ASN A 47 -6.14 6.80 -6.93
N GLU A 48 -5.94 5.83 -6.04
CA GLU A 48 -4.74 4.99 -6.02
C GLU A 48 -4.91 3.83 -7.00
N ARG A 49 -3.99 3.69 -7.94
CA ARG A 49 -4.08 2.67 -8.98
C ARG A 49 -3.88 1.25 -8.45
N TYR A 50 -3.26 1.10 -7.28
CA TYR A 50 -3.14 -0.18 -6.58
C TYR A 50 -4.23 -0.42 -5.52
N TYR A 51 -5.27 0.42 -5.48
CA TYR A 51 -6.42 0.21 -4.62
C TYR A 51 -7.38 -0.86 -5.17
N GLY A 52 -7.95 -1.65 -4.24
CA GLY A 52 -8.88 -2.73 -4.54
C GLY A 52 -8.21 -3.99 -5.10
N TYR A 53 -9.01 -5.02 -5.42
CA TYR A 53 -8.49 -6.32 -5.86
C TYR A 53 -7.68 -6.24 -7.15
N THR A 54 -8.22 -5.57 -8.17
CA THR A 54 -7.54 -5.38 -9.46
C THR A 54 -6.26 -4.57 -9.30
N GLY A 55 -6.28 -3.53 -8.46
CA GLY A 55 -5.11 -2.71 -8.18
C GLY A 55 -4.01 -3.49 -7.45
N ALA A 56 -4.38 -4.28 -6.43
CA ALA A 56 -3.44 -5.13 -5.72
C ALA A 56 -2.81 -6.18 -6.63
N PHE A 57 -3.59 -6.78 -7.54
CA PHE A 57 -3.05 -7.72 -8.54
C PHE A 57 -2.11 -7.02 -9.52
N ARG A 58 -2.42 -5.77 -9.91
CA ARG A 58 -1.54 -4.95 -10.74
C ARG A 58 -0.22 -4.60 -10.05
N CYS A 59 -0.21 -4.46 -8.72
CA CYS A 59 1.00 -4.23 -7.93
C CYS A 59 1.93 -5.47 -7.87
N LEU A 60 1.39 -6.67 -8.12
CA LEU A 60 2.15 -7.92 -8.10
C LEU A 60 2.90 -8.19 -9.42
N VAL A 61 2.40 -7.65 -10.54
CA VAL A 61 2.94 -7.83 -11.90
C VAL A 61 4.16 -6.95 -12.10
#